data_AF-A0A2Z4FH31-F1
#
_entry.id   AF-A0A2Z4FH31-F1
#
_cell.length_a   1.000
_cell.length_b   1.000
_cell.length_c   1.000
_cell.angle_alpha   90.00
_cell.angle_beta   90.00
_cell.angle_gamma   90.00
#
_symmetry.space_group_name_H-M   'P 1'
#
loop_
_entity.id
_entity.type
_entity.pdbx_description
1 polymer ?
#
loop_
_entity_poly.entity_id
_entity_poly.type
_entity_poly.pdbx_seq_one_letter_code
_entity_poly.pdbx_strand_id
1 'polypeptide(L)'
;MRRLGLAFIALLITMVSLTIIGAAISQWMSAGLSLVSILGAAMSLVGFFLAGLMVRSALRRPEFTVSRADLLASPGARGILRVAQARAGQITVSEAALECRLSTEAARDILDAFYVEGVCEQKMTSAGQEVYLFADFADSPQADGEDLLNDEDEVAAEFDALLDEAQLDAAQFDDELLNEDLLSVDEAARQVAQRKQP
;
A
#
# COMPACT_ATOMS: atom_id res chain seq x y z
N MET A 1 -7.24 12.44 -6.55
CA MET A 1 -7.80 13.81 -6.61
C MET A 1 -8.89 14.02 -7.67
N ARG A 2 -8.85 13.37 -8.86
CA ARG A 2 -9.88 13.56 -9.91
C ARG A 2 -11.32 13.16 -9.54
N ARG A 3 -11.50 12.20 -8.63
CA ARG A 3 -12.84 11.75 -8.17
C ARG A 3 -13.56 12.79 -7.30
N LEU A 4 -12.82 13.68 -6.63
CA LEU A 4 -13.37 14.70 -5.74
C LEU A 4 -14.02 15.85 -6.52
N GLY A 5 -13.47 16.19 -7.70
CA GLY A 5 -14.05 17.20 -8.59
C GLY A 5 -15.40 16.77 -9.18
N LEU A 6 -15.57 15.49 -9.52
CA LEU A 6 -16.80 14.98 -10.13
C LEU A 6 -17.97 14.93 -9.13
N ALA A 7 -17.69 14.55 -7.87
CA ALA A 7 -18.67 14.59 -6.79
C ALA A 7 -19.13 16.03 -6.47
N PHE A 8 -18.21 17.00 -6.51
CA PHE A 8 -18.53 18.41 -6.29
C PHE A 8 -19.44 18.98 -7.38
N ILE A 9 -19.18 18.65 -8.65
CA ILE A 9 -20.01 19.07 -9.78
C ILE A 9 -21.42 18.49 -9.66
N ALA A 10 -21.53 17.19 -9.30
CA ALA A 10 -22.82 16.56 -9.08
C ALA A 10 -23.62 17.26 -7.96
N LEU A 11 -22.95 17.56 -6.84
CA LEU A 11 -23.55 18.25 -5.69
C LEU A 11 -24.07 19.66 -6.07
N LEU A 12 -23.30 20.39 -6.87
CA LEU A 12 -23.66 21.73 -7.33
C LEU A 12 -24.88 21.70 -8.26
N ILE A 13 -24.97 20.71 -9.16
CA ILE A 13 -26.15 20.51 -10.03
C ILE A 13 -27.40 20.20 -9.18
N THR A 14 -27.28 19.36 -8.14
CA THR A 14 -28.41 19.10 -7.23
C THR A 14 -28.84 20.34 -6.48
N MET A 15 -27.91 21.16 -5.99
CA MET A 15 -28.22 22.42 -5.29
C MET A 15 -28.96 23.42 -6.19
N VAL A 16 -28.51 23.58 -7.43
CA VAL A 16 -29.18 24.46 -8.42
C VAL A 16 -30.56 23.91 -8.81
N SER A 17 -30.71 22.60 -8.92
CA SER A 17 -32.02 22.00 -9.21
C SER A 17 -32.99 22.20 -8.05
N LEU A 18 -32.52 22.09 -6.80
CA LEU A 18 -33.35 22.26 -5.60
C LEU A 18 -33.87 23.69 -5.46
N THR A 19 -33.06 24.70 -5.80
CA THR A 19 -33.47 26.11 -5.75
C THR A 19 -34.51 26.45 -6.82
N ILE A 20 -34.38 25.90 -8.04
CA ILE A 20 -35.38 26.09 -9.10
C ILE A 20 -36.73 25.47 -8.70
N ILE A 21 -36.72 24.27 -8.11
CA ILE A 21 -37.92 23.61 -7.61
C ILE A 21 -38.57 24.42 -6.48
N GLY A 22 -37.78 24.94 -5.54
CA GLY A 22 -38.28 25.78 -4.44
C GLY A 22 -38.95 27.07 -4.93
N ALA A 23 -38.38 27.71 -5.96
CA ALA A 23 -38.97 28.90 -6.58
C ALA A 23 -40.30 28.58 -7.30
N ALA A 24 -40.39 27.42 -7.97
CA ALA A 24 -41.63 27.01 -8.63
C ALA A 24 -42.76 26.72 -7.63
N ILE A 25 -42.44 26.11 -6.48
CA ILE A 25 -43.42 25.81 -5.42
C ILE A 25 -43.96 27.09 -4.77
N SER A 26 -43.10 28.09 -4.52
CA SER A 26 -43.56 29.36 -3.93
C SER A 26 -44.53 30.10 -4.86
N GLN A 27 -44.33 29.98 -6.17
CA GLN A 27 -45.20 30.57 -7.19
C GLN A 27 -46.52 29.79 -7.35
N TRP A 28 -46.53 28.48 -7.10
CA TRP A 28 -47.75 27.67 -7.08
C TRP A 28 -48.67 28.01 -5.92
N MET A 29 -48.12 28.37 -4.75
CA MET A 29 -48.92 28.80 -3.60
C MET A 29 -49.65 30.12 -3.83
N SER A 30 -49.16 30.99 -4.71
CA SER A 30 -49.77 32.30 -4.96
C SER A 30 -50.72 32.34 -6.17
N ALA A 31 -50.61 31.42 -7.13
CA ALA A 31 -51.31 31.52 -8.41
C ALA A 31 -52.44 30.49 -8.65
N GLY A 32 -52.58 29.47 -7.80
CA GLY A 32 -53.52 28.37 -8.06
C GLY A 32 -53.02 27.40 -9.14
N LEU A 33 -53.33 26.12 -8.98
CA LEU A 33 -52.84 25.03 -9.84
C LEU A 33 -53.42 25.12 -11.25
N SER A 34 -52.68 25.76 -12.16
CA SER A 34 -52.98 25.70 -13.59
C SER A 34 -52.65 24.30 -14.13
N LEU A 35 -53.46 23.82 -15.09
CA LEU A 35 -53.30 22.49 -15.70
C LEU A 35 -51.93 22.33 -16.40
N VAL A 36 -51.36 23.44 -16.86
CA VAL A 36 -50.01 23.51 -17.45
C VAL A 36 -48.91 23.21 -16.42
N SER A 37 -49.11 23.66 -15.18
CA SER A 37 -48.19 23.43 -14.07
C SER A 37 -48.06 21.94 -13.73
N ILE A 38 -49.20 21.25 -13.66
CA ILE A 38 -49.26 19.80 -13.38
C ILE A 38 -48.52 19.01 -14.47
N LEU A 39 -48.71 19.39 -15.73
CA LEU A 39 -48.04 18.75 -16.87
C LEU A 39 -46.51 18.95 -16.84
N GLY A 40 -46.06 20.15 -16.46
CA GLY A 40 -44.64 20.46 -16.31
C GLY A 40 -43.96 19.65 -15.18
N ALA A 41 -44.63 19.53 -14.03
CA ALA A 41 -44.13 18.74 -12.92
C ALA A 41 -44.04 17.24 -13.25
N ALA A 42 -45.04 16.70 -13.96
CA ALA A 42 -45.01 15.31 -14.41
C ALA A 42 -43.83 15.03 -15.36
N MET A 43 -43.57 15.93 -16.32
CA MET A 43 -42.44 15.78 -17.25
C MET A 43 -41.07 15.88 -16.55
N SER A 44 -40.93 16.76 -15.56
CA SER A 44 -39.70 16.85 -14.76
C SER A 44 -39.45 15.58 -13.94
N LEU A 45 -40.50 14.99 -13.37
CA LEU A 45 -40.39 13.78 -12.55
C LEU A 45 -39.99 12.57 -13.40
N VAL A 46 -40.53 12.45 -14.63
CA VAL A 46 -40.11 11.45 -15.60
C VAL A 46 -38.63 11.63 -15.97
N GLY A 47 -38.20 12.86 -16.27
CA GLY A 47 -36.80 13.16 -16.57
C GLY A 47 -35.85 12.80 -15.43
N PHE A 48 -36.22 13.12 -14.19
CA PHE A 48 -35.44 12.77 -13.01
C PHE A 48 -35.34 11.25 -12.81
N PHE A 49 -36.43 10.51 -13.07
CA PHE A 49 -36.45 9.06 -12.95
C PHE A 49 -35.56 8.38 -14.01
N LEU A 50 -35.60 8.85 -15.27
CA LEU A 50 -34.69 8.36 -16.32
C LEU A 50 -33.22 8.68 -16.03
N ALA A 51 -32.93 9.90 -15.55
CA ALA A 51 -31.58 10.28 -15.17
C ALA A 51 -31.06 9.41 -14.00
N GLY A 52 -31.90 9.16 -12.99
CA GLY A 52 -31.58 8.27 -11.88
C GLY A 52 -31.31 6.83 -12.34
N LEU A 53 -32.09 6.32 -13.29
CA LEU A 53 -31.86 4.99 -13.88
C LEU A 53 -30.54 4.91 -14.65
N MET A 54 -30.19 5.94 -15.44
CA MET A 54 -28.91 5.99 -16.15
C MET A 54 -27.72 6.11 -15.21
N VAL A 55 -27.82 6.90 -14.15
CA VAL A 55 -26.76 7.01 -13.13
C VAL A 55 -26.59 5.68 -12.40
N ARG A 56 -27.69 4.99 -12.08
CA ARG A 56 -27.65 3.65 -11.47
C ARG A 56 -27.08 2.62 -12.43
N SER A 57 -27.36 2.69 -13.74
CA SER A 57 -26.77 1.77 -14.72
C SER A 57 -25.29 2.07 -14.97
N ALA A 58 -24.86 3.34 -14.88
CA ALA A 58 -23.46 3.73 -15.02
C ALA A 58 -22.63 3.40 -13.77
N LEU A 59 -23.24 3.44 -12.58
CA LEU A 59 -22.61 3.04 -11.32
C LEU A 59 -22.63 1.53 -11.10
N ARG A 60 -23.57 0.81 -11.72
CA ARG A 60 -23.44 -0.62 -11.96
C ARG A 60 -22.35 -0.81 -13.01
N ARG A 61 -21.09 -0.70 -12.57
CA ARG A 61 -20.05 -1.52 -13.19
C ARG A 61 -20.67 -2.91 -13.29
N PRO A 62 -20.67 -3.57 -14.47
CA PRO A 62 -21.11 -4.94 -14.52
C PRO A 62 -20.34 -5.63 -13.41
N GLU A 63 -21.04 -6.12 -12.38
CA GLU A 63 -20.52 -7.19 -11.57
C GLU A 63 -20.29 -8.28 -12.60
N PHE A 64 -19.06 -8.29 -13.10
CA PHE A 64 -18.55 -9.32 -13.97
C PHE A 64 -18.43 -10.47 -12.98
N THR A 65 -19.57 -11.12 -12.70
CA THR A 65 -19.63 -12.42 -12.04
C THR A 65 -19.09 -13.40 -13.07
N VAL A 66 -17.81 -13.24 -13.40
CA VAL A 66 -17.11 -14.17 -14.23
C VAL A 66 -16.94 -15.37 -13.34
N SER A 67 -17.78 -16.36 -13.57
CA SER A 67 -17.58 -17.66 -12.98
C SER A 67 -16.10 -18.02 -13.14
N ARG A 68 -15.46 -18.50 -12.07
CA ARG A 68 -14.04 -18.91 -12.07
C ARG A 68 -13.63 -19.70 -13.33
N ALA A 69 -14.54 -20.51 -13.88
CA ALA A 69 -14.36 -21.24 -15.13
C ALA A 69 -14.11 -20.33 -16.36
N ASP A 70 -14.86 -19.23 -16.48
CA ASP A 70 -14.74 -18.28 -17.58
C ASP A 70 -13.48 -17.40 -17.44
N LEU A 71 -13.08 -17.04 -16.20
CA LEU A 71 -11.81 -16.33 -15.96
C LEU A 71 -10.64 -17.18 -16.46
N LEU A 72 -10.60 -18.45 -16.04
CA LEU A 72 -9.56 -19.40 -16.42
C LEU A 72 -9.59 -19.79 -17.92
N ALA A 73 -10.73 -19.58 -18.60
CA ALA A 73 -10.84 -19.79 -20.04
C ALA A 73 -10.20 -18.66 -20.86
N SER A 74 -10.09 -17.45 -20.29
CA SER A 74 -9.55 -16.31 -21.04
C SER A 74 -8.04 -16.47 -21.33
N PRO A 75 -7.57 -16.16 -22.54
CA PRO A 75 -6.15 -16.26 -22.89
C PRO A 75 -5.25 -15.37 -22.00
N GLY A 76 -5.76 -14.20 -21.63
CA GLY A 76 -5.07 -13.24 -20.76
C GLY A 76 -4.85 -13.80 -19.34
N ALA A 77 -5.89 -14.37 -18.73
CA ALA A 77 -5.80 -14.97 -17.40
C ALA A 77 -4.78 -16.12 -17.35
N ARG A 78 -4.78 -17.00 -18.37
CA ARG A 78 -3.79 -18.08 -18.46
C ARG A 78 -2.36 -17.57 -18.61
N GLY A 79 -2.18 -16.47 -19.34
CA GLY A 79 -0.89 -15.78 -19.44
C GLY A 79 -0.43 -15.30 -18.07
N ILE A 80 -1.30 -14.61 -17.34
CA ILE A 80 -1.00 -14.06 -16.01
C ILE A 80 -0.64 -15.19 -15.02
N LEU A 81 -1.42 -16.28 -15.00
CA LEU A 81 -1.11 -17.43 -14.12
C LEU A 81 0.24 -18.09 -14.46
N ARG A 82 0.60 -18.16 -15.75
CA ARG A 82 1.92 -18.68 -16.17
C ARG A 82 3.05 -17.78 -15.71
N VAL A 83 2.87 -16.46 -15.80
CA VAL A 83 3.88 -15.49 -15.34
C VAL A 83 3.99 -15.52 -13.82
N ALA A 84 2.87 -15.59 -13.10
CA ALA A 84 2.86 -15.75 -11.65
C ALA A 84 3.57 -17.03 -11.23
N GLN A 85 3.30 -18.16 -11.90
CA GLN A 85 4.02 -19.41 -11.66
C GLN A 85 5.54 -19.28 -11.89
N ALA A 86 5.96 -18.53 -12.92
CA ALA A 86 7.38 -18.30 -13.19
C ALA A 86 8.07 -17.36 -12.17
N ARG A 87 7.29 -16.61 -11.39
CA ARG A 87 7.77 -15.63 -10.39
C ARG A 87 7.40 -16.03 -8.96
N ALA A 88 7.45 -17.32 -8.66
CA ALA A 88 7.17 -17.87 -7.33
C ALA A 88 5.81 -17.41 -6.74
N GLY A 89 4.79 -17.30 -7.60
CA GLY A 89 3.45 -16.89 -7.21
C GLY A 89 3.24 -15.41 -6.98
N GLN A 90 4.25 -14.55 -7.17
CA GLN A 90 4.12 -13.10 -6.98
C GLN A 90 4.10 -12.38 -8.32
N ILE A 91 3.15 -11.47 -8.49
CA ILE A 91 3.07 -10.67 -9.72
C ILE A 91 2.49 -9.28 -9.45
N THR A 92 3.05 -8.29 -10.13
CA THR A 92 2.52 -6.93 -10.14
C THR A 92 1.70 -6.65 -11.39
N VAL A 93 0.83 -5.63 -11.34
CA VAL A 93 0.01 -5.22 -12.50
C VAL A 93 0.88 -4.87 -13.71
N SER A 94 2.01 -4.18 -13.48
CA SER A 94 2.94 -3.76 -14.54
C SER A 94 3.60 -4.96 -15.22
N GLU A 95 4.01 -5.96 -14.44
CA GLU A 95 4.62 -7.19 -14.98
C GLU A 95 3.61 -8.02 -15.75
N ALA A 96 2.40 -8.19 -15.20
CA ALA A 96 1.30 -8.86 -15.88
C ALA A 96 0.98 -8.19 -17.24
N ALA A 97 0.91 -6.86 -17.27
CA ALA A 97 0.65 -6.10 -18.48
C ALA A 97 1.77 -6.28 -19.53
N LEU A 98 3.02 -6.18 -19.11
CA LEU A 98 4.19 -6.30 -19.99
C LEU A 98 4.33 -7.70 -20.57
N GLU A 99 4.33 -8.72 -19.72
CA GLU A 99 4.59 -10.11 -20.11
C GLU A 99 3.42 -10.72 -20.91
N CYS A 100 2.18 -10.35 -20.57
CA CYS A 100 0.99 -10.85 -21.26
C CYS A 100 0.58 -9.99 -22.46
N ARG A 101 1.29 -8.88 -22.75
CA ARG A 101 0.95 -7.90 -23.79
C ARG A 101 -0.48 -7.35 -23.65
N LEU A 102 -0.87 -7.04 -22.41
CA LEU A 102 -2.18 -6.49 -22.07
C LEU A 102 -2.04 -4.99 -21.74
N SER A 103 -3.14 -4.25 -21.84
CA SER A 103 -3.18 -2.91 -21.24
C SER A 103 -3.11 -3.03 -19.72
N THR A 104 -2.55 -2.02 -19.05
CA THR A 104 -2.46 -1.99 -17.58
C THR A 104 -3.85 -2.08 -16.91
N GLU A 105 -4.87 -1.48 -17.54
CA GLU A 105 -6.26 -1.57 -17.07
C GLU A 105 -6.81 -2.99 -17.19
N ALA A 106 -6.61 -3.66 -18.34
CA ALA A 106 -7.07 -5.04 -18.53
C ALA A 106 -6.33 -6.03 -17.61
N ALA A 107 -5.02 -5.84 -17.40
CA ALA A 107 -4.25 -6.66 -16.46
C ALA A 107 -4.75 -6.49 -15.02
N ARG A 108 -5.02 -5.25 -14.60
CA ARG A 108 -5.60 -4.96 -13.29
C ARG A 108 -6.99 -5.59 -13.14
N ASP A 109 -7.87 -5.44 -14.12
CA ASP A 109 -9.22 -6.00 -14.07
C ASP A 109 -9.20 -7.52 -13.90
N ILE A 110 -8.27 -8.22 -14.58
CA ILE A 110 -8.11 -9.67 -14.44
C ILE A 110 -7.55 -10.05 -13.05
N LEU A 111 -6.55 -9.32 -12.55
CA LEU A 111 -5.97 -9.57 -11.22
C LEU A 111 -6.96 -9.27 -10.10
N ASP A 112 -7.73 -8.20 -10.21
CA ASP A 112 -8.81 -7.86 -9.28
C ASP A 112 -9.90 -8.94 -9.32
N ALA A 113 -10.24 -9.48 -10.49
CA ALA A 113 -11.17 -10.60 -10.59
C ALA A 113 -10.64 -11.86 -9.89
N PHE A 114 -9.34 -12.16 -10.01
CA PHE A 114 -8.72 -13.26 -9.27
C PHE A 114 -8.75 -13.05 -7.75
N TYR A 115 -8.52 -11.81 -7.30
CA TYR A 115 -8.61 -11.47 -5.88
C TYR A 115 -10.04 -11.64 -5.34
N VAL A 116 -11.04 -11.13 -6.07
CA VAL A 116 -12.46 -11.26 -5.69
C VAL A 116 -12.92 -12.72 -5.64
N GLU A 117 -12.43 -13.56 -6.54
CA GLU A 117 -12.72 -15.00 -6.56
C GLU A 117 -11.88 -15.81 -5.55
N GLY A 118 -11.01 -15.16 -4.77
CA GLY A 118 -10.16 -15.81 -3.77
C GLY A 118 -9.07 -16.71 -4.37
N VAL A 119 -8.66 -16.46 -5.62
CA VAL A 119 -7.57 -17.20 -6.30
C VAL A 119 -6.20 -16.64 -5.90
N CYS A 120 -6.13 -15.35 -5.54
CA CYS A 120 -4.92 -14.71 -5.04
C CYS A 120 -5.23 -13.76 -3.88
N GLU A 121 -4.20 -13.39 -3.14
CA GLU A 121 -4.24 -12.37 -2.11
C GLU A 121 -3.57 -11.09 -2.61
N GLN A 122 -4.13 -9.93 -2.29
CA GLN A 122 -3.49 -8.64 -2.57
C GLN A 122 -2.65 -8.21 -1.36
N LYS A 123 -1.37 -7.92 -1.58
CA LYS A 123 -0.43 -7.39 -0.59
C LYS A 123 0.19 -6.09 -1.08
N MET A 124 0.64 -5.27 -0.13
CA MET A 124 1.41 -4.06 -0.43
C MET A 124 2.86 -4.28 -0.01
N THR A 125 3.81 -3.97 -0.89
CA THR A 125 5.23 -4.00 -0.51
C THR A 125 5.58 -2.84 0.42
N SER A 126 6.74 -2.92 1.07
CA SER A 126 7.32 -1.81 1.85
C SER A 126 7.53 -0.54 1.01
N ALA A 127 7.72 -0.69 -0.30
CA ALA A 127 7.80 0.42 -1.27
C ALA A 127 6.41 1.01 -1.65
N GLY A 128 5.31 0.47 -1.13
CA GLY A 128 3.95 0.92 -1.42
C GLY A 128 3.41 0.44 -2.77
N GLN A 129 3.96 -0.64 -3.33
CA GLN A 129 3.50 -1.22 -4.60
C GLN A 129 2.50 -2.35 -4.35
N GLU A 130 1.41 -2.37 -5.12
CA GLU A 130 0.40 -3.44 -5.11
C GLU A 130 0.97 -4.71 -5.78
N VAL A 131 0.95 -5.83 -5.05
CA VAL A 131 1.40 -7.16 -5.50
C VAL A 131 0.28 -8.17 -5.26
N TYR A 132 0.08 -9.08 -6.20
CA TYR A 132 -0.87 -10.18 -6.06
C TYR A 132 -0.09 -11.48 -5.85
N LEU A 133 -0.41 -12.18 -4.75
CA LEU A 133 0.22 -13.42 -4.31
C LEU A 133 -0.72 -14.60 -4.58
N PHE A 134 -0.25 -15.57 -5.37
CA PHE A 134 -0.92 -16.83 -5.66
C PHE A 134 -0.31 -17.93 -4.81
N ALA A 135 -0.97 -18.23 -3.68
CA ALA A 135 -0.46 -19.18 -2.68
C ALA A 135 -0.16 -20.57 -3.26
N ASP A 136 -0.98 -21.05 -4.22
CA ASP A 136 -0.78 -22.32 -4.92
C ASP A 136 0.55 -22.43 -5.68
N PHE A 137 1.20 -21.29 -5.98
CA PHE A 137 2.50 -21.23 -6.65
C PHE A 137 3.64 -20.80 -5.72
N ALA A 138 3.33 -20.35 -4.51
CA ALA A 138 4.31 -19.91 -3.52
C ALA A 138 5.10 -21.07 -2.91
N ASP A 139 4.62 -22.31 -3.07
CA ASP A 139 5.27 -23.54 -2.58
C ASP A 139 6.52 -23.97 -3.37
N SER A 140 6.92 -23.23 -4.41
CA SER A 140 8.27 -23.42 -4.94
C SER A 140 9.27 -22.81 -3.95
N PRO A 141 10.13 -23.60 -3.28
CA PRO A 141 11.08 -23.13 -2.27
C PRO A 141 12.26 -22.39 -2.91
N GLN A 142 11.97 -21.41 -3.77
CA GLN A 142 12.98 -20.72 -4.56
C GLN A 142 12.78 -19.22 -4.44
N ALA A 143 13.72 -18.63 -3.70
CA ALA A 143 13.85 -17.25 -3.26
C ALA A 143 12.94 -16.91 -2.08
N ASP A 144 13.31 -17.40 -0.89
CA ASP A 144 14.01 -16.57 0.11
C ASP A 144 13.75 -15.08 -0.09
N GLY A 145 12.48 -14.70 0.04
CA GLY A 145 12.15 -13.38 0.52
C GLY A 145 12.63 -13.39 1.96
N GLU A 146 13.89 -12.98 2.12
CA GLU A 146 14.53 -12.78 3.41
C GLU A 146 13.50 -12.25 4.39
N ASP A 147 13.45 -12.99 5.47
CA ASP A 147 12.85 -12.65 6.73
C ASP A 147 13.52 -11.36 7.22
N LEU A 148 13.18 -10.21 6.62
CA LEU A 148 13.63 -8.86 7.01
C LEU A 148 13.14 -8.46 8.42
N LEU A 149 12.56 -9.41 9.16
CA LEU A 149 12.17 -9.32 10.54
C LEU A 149 12.97 -10.27 11.45
N ASN A 150 13.85 -11.12 10.90
CA ASN A 150 14.87 -11.86 11.67
C ASN A 150 16.18 -11.06 11.82
N ASP A 151 16.34 -10.00 11.02
CA ASP A 151 17.49 -9.09 11.12
C ASP A 151 17.54 -8.37 12.49
N GLU A 152 16.43 -8.23 13.23
CA GLU A 152 16.46 -7.62 14.56
C GLU A 152 17.27 -8.46 15.57
N ASP A 153 17.22 -9.79 15.48
CA ASP A 153 17.97 -10.69 16.35
C ASP A 153 19.45 -10.78 15.94
N GLU A 154 19.75 -10.70 14.63
CA GLU A 154 21.14 -10.67 14.12
C GLU A 154 21.83 -9.33 14.41
N VAL A 155 21.12 -8.21 14.23
CA VAL A 155 21.63 -6.87 14.58
C VAL A 155 21.80 -6.74 16.10
N ALA A 156 20.91 -7.32 16.91
CA ALA A 156 21.10 -7.34 18.37
C ALA A 156 22.36 -8.13 18.76
N ALA A 157 22.61 -9.27 18.13
CA ALA A 157 23.81 -10.06 18.37
C ALA A 157 25.09 -9.34 17.92
N GLU A 158 25.05 -8.63 16.78
CA GLU A 158 26.20 -7.85 16.28
C GLU A 158 26.48 -6.63 17.17
N PHE A 159 25.43 -5.98 17.71
CA PHE A 159 25.56 -4.85 18.62
C PHE A 159 26.10 -5.28 20.00
N ASP A 160 25.67 -6.43 20.53
CA ASP A 160 26.23 -7.00 21.76
C ASP A 160 27.71 -7.37 21.58
N ALA A 161 28.09 -7.93 20.43
CA ALA A 161 29.49 -8.24 20.13
C ALA A 161 30.39 -6.99 20.09
N LEU A 162 29.91 -5.89 19.51
CA LEU A 162 30.64 -4.62 19.50
C LEU A 162 30.76 -3.98 20.90
N LEU A 163 29.75 -4.15 21.76
CA LEU A 163 29.79 -3.67 23.14
C LEU A 163 30.80 -4.44 23.98
N ASP A 164 30.89 -5.76 23.81
CA ASP A 164 31.88 -6.60 24.49
C ASP A 164 33.32 -6.25 24.05
N GLU A 165 33.54 -6.01 22.75
CA GLU A 165 34.86 -5.59 22.23
C GLU A 165 35.29 -4.23 22.82
N ALA A 166 34.38 -3.25 22.88
CA ALA A 166 34.67 -1.94 23.45
C ALA A 166 34.96 -1.98 24.97
N GLN A 167 34.33 -2.91 25.71
CA GLN A 167 34.62 -3.08 27.14
C GLN A 167 35.99 -3.71 27.40
N LEU A 168 36.43 -4.62 26.53
CA LEU A 168 37.77 -5.23 26.63
C LEU A 168 38.88 -4.20 26.37
N ASP A 169 38.70 -3.33 25.39
CA ASP A 169 39.65 -2.24 25.10
C ASP A 169 39.73 -1.25 26.28
N ALA A 170 38.61 -0.89 26.89
CA ALA A 170 38.60 0.00 28.05
C ALA A 170 39.33 -0.61 29.26
N ALA A 171 39.21 -1.92 29.47
CA ALA A 171 39.90 -2.61 30.56
C ALA A 171 41.42 -2.69 30.36
N GLN A 172 41.91 -2.78 29.12
CA GLN A 172 43.35 -2.76 28.85
C GLN A 172 43.98 -1.39 29.12
N PHE A 173 43.26 -0.30 28.87
CA PHE A 173 43.75 1.06 29.15
C PHE A 173 43.97 1.34 30.64
N ASP A 174 43.13 0.78 31.52
CA ASP A 174 43.27 0.96 32.97
C ASP A 174 44.49 0.22 33.55
N ASP A 175 44.85 -0.95 32.99
CA ASP A 175 46.03 -1.71 33.43
C ASP A 175 47.36 -1.08 32.96
N GLU A 176 47.36 -0.38 31.82
CA GLU A 176 48.56 0.30 31.31
C GLU A 176 48.88 1.57 32.13
N LEU A 177 47.86 2.34 32.52
CA LEU A 177 48.00 3.53 33.37
C LEU A 177 48.52 3.20 34.78
N LEU A 178 48.12 2.06 35.36
CA LEU A 178 48.59 1.63 36.67
C LEU A 178 50.06 1.17 36.66
N ASN A 179 50.54 0.63 35.54
CA ASN A 179 51.93 0.18 35.42
C ASN A 179 52.92 1.34 35.17
N GLU A 180 52.52 2.38 34.44
CA GLU A 180 53.38 3.57 34.27
C GLU A 180 53.61 4.31 35.60
N ASP A 181 52.59 4.40 36.46
CA ASP A 181 52.71 5.10 37.75
C ASP A 181 53.66 4.35 38.71
N LEU A 182 53.65 3.01 38.71
CA LEU A 182 54.54 2.19 39.55
C LEU A 182 56.01 2.25 39.12
N LEU A 183 56.29 2.36 37.81
CA LEU A 183 57.65 2.52 37.28
C LEU A 183 58.25 3.87 37.66
N SER A 184 57.44 4.94 37.67
CA SER A 184 57.91 6.28 38.07
C SER A 184 58.33 6.35 39.55
N VAL A 185 57.63 5.62 40.43
CA VAL A 185 57.91 5.60 41.88
C VAL A 185 59.19 4.83 42.19
N ASP A 186 59.44 3.70 41.54
CA ASP A 186 60.68 2.93 41.76
C ASP A 186 61.92 3.67 41.21
N GLU A 187 61.78 4.38 40.09
CA GLU A 187 62.87 5.20 39.55
C GLU A 187 63.18 6.41 40.45
N ALA A 188 62.15 7.08 40.97
CA ALA A 188 62.32 8.15 41.95
C ALA A 188 63.00 7.66 43.24
N ALA A 189 62.63 6.47 43.73
CA ALA A 189 63.26 5.86 44.90
C ALA A 189 64.75 5.57 44.69
N ARG A 190 65.14 5.07 43.50
CA ARG A 190 66.56 4.82 43.15
C ARG A 190 67.39 6.10 43.04
N GLN A 191 66.83 7.17 42.48
CA GLN A 191 67.53 8.46 42.40
C GLN A 191 67.80 9.07 43.78
N VAL A 192 66.86 8.90 44.73
CA VAL A 192 67.07 9.35 46.13
C VAL A 192 68.14 8.52 46.84
N ALA A 193 68.22 7.21 46.57
CA ALA A 193 69.25 6.35 47.16
C ALA A 193 70.67 6.68 46.67
N GLN A 194 70.85 7.00 45.38
CA GLN A 194 72.15 7.39 44.82
C GLN A 194 72.66 8.73 45.37
N ARG A 195 71.76 9.64 45.77
CA ARG A 195 72.12 10.95 46.32
C ARG A 195 72.66 10.91 47.76
N LYS A 196 72.58 9.77 48.45
CA LYS A 196 72.99 9.60 49.86
C LYS A 196 74.31 8.84 50.06
N GLN A 197 75.01 8.44 49.00
CA GLN A 197 76.36 7.89 49.13
C GLN A 197 77.40 9.03 49.14
N PRO A 198 78.09 9.27 50.27
CA PRO A 198 79.08 10.35 50.43
C PRO A 198 80.41 10.05 49.75
#